data_AF-A0A1H1KL96-F1
#
_entry.id   AF-A0A1H1KL96-F1
#
_cell.length_a   1.000
_cell.length_b   1.000
_cell.length_c   1.000
_cell.angle_alpha   90.00
_cell.angle_beta   90.00
_cell.angle_gamma   90.00
#
_symmetry.space_group_name_H-M   'P 1'
#
loop_
_entity.id
_entity.type
_entity.pdbx_description
1 polymer ?
#
loop_
_entity_poly.entity_id
_entity_poly.type
_entity_poly.pdbx_seq_one_letter_code
_entity_poly.pdbx_strand_id
1 'polypeptide(L)' 'MLEKFRNLDPLARRAVIAAALFGLIGIDVLLPKCDFTVAVFLVCGIGFLWAIGILRPFLLMMMLLLKIVFRIKTSPW' A
#
# COMPACT_ATOMS: atom_id res chain seq x y z
N MET A 1 15.18 -22.42 -1.21
CA MET A 1 14.10 -21.68 -0.52
C MET A 1 13.22 -20.92 -1.51
N LEU A 2 13.82 -20.16 -2.45
CA LEU A 2 13.12 -19.46 -3.54
C LEU A 2 12.26 -20.38 -4.45
N GLU A 3 12.71 -21.60 -4.71
CA GLU A 3 11.96 -22.58 -5.53
C GLU A 3 10.66 -23.04 -4.86
N LYS A 4 10.67 -23.24 -3.54
CA LYS A 4 9.45 -23.55 -2.77
C LYS A 4 8.47 -22.38 -2.79
N PHE A 5 8.98 -21.16 -2.74
CA PHE A 5 8.19 -19.93 -2.85
C PHE A 5 7.61 -19.71 -4.25
N ARG A 6 8.32 -20.17 -5.28
CA ARG A 6 7.91 -20.10 -6.69
C ARG A 6 6.92 -21.21 -7.08
N ASN A 7 6.89 -22.31 -6.34
CA ASN A 7 5.91 -23.38 -6.50
C ASN A 7 4.63 -23.19 -5.67
N LEU A 8 4.60 -22.21 -4.76
CA LEU A 8 3.38 -21.83 -4.05
C LEU A 8 2.38 -21.15 -4.99
N ASP A 9 1.10 -21.39 -4.72
CA ASP A 9 -0.01 -20.74 -5.40
C ASP A 9 0.20 -19.22 -5.47
N PRO A 10 -0.15 -18.59 -6.59
CA PRO A 10 0.06 -17.15 -6.78
C PRO A 10 -0.64 -16.31 -5.71
N LEU A 11 -1.76 -16.80 -5.17
CA LEU A 11 -2.46 -16.19 -4.04
C LEU A 11 -1.65 -16.29 -2.74
N ALA A 12 -1.12 -17.48 -2.43
CA ALA A 12 -0.32 -17.71 -1.24
C ALA A 12 0.98 -16.89 -1.27
N ARG A 13 1.63 -16.77 -2.44
CA ARG A 13 2.82 -15.92 -2.62
C ARG A 13 2.53 -14.46 -2.30
N ARG A 14 1.40 -13.94 -2.78
CA ARG A 14 0.94 -12.57 -2.50
C ARG A 14 0.63 -12.37 -1.01
N ALA A 15 -0.01 -13.34 -0.37
CA ALA A 15 -0.29 -13.29 1.05
C ALA A 15 0.98 -13.20 1.91
N VAL A 16 2.02 -13.98 1.57
CA VAL A 16 3.29 -13.91 2.32
C VAL A 16 4.00 -12.58 2.09
N ILE A 17 3.98 -12.04 0.87
CA ILE A 17 4.51 -10.70 0.59
C ILE A 17 3.76 -9.64 1.40
N ALA A 18 2.42 -9.71 1.44
CA ALA A 18 1.60 -8.79 2.24
C ALA A 18 1.93 -8.88 3.73
N ALA A 19 2.06 -10.08 4.29
CA ALA A 19 2.41 -10.28 5.69
C ALA A 19 3.81 -9.71 6.02
N ALA A 20 4.80 -9.91 5.15
CA ALA A 20 6.13 -9.36 5.32
C ALA A 20 6.15 -7.83 5.29
N LEU A 21 5.43 -7.23 4.33
CA LEU A 21 5.32 -5.77 4.22
C LEU A 21 4.55 -5.15 5.38
N PHE A 22 3.51 -5.83 5.89
CA PHE A 22 2.78 -5.39 7.08
C PHE A 22 3.66 -5.39 8.34
N GLY A 23 4.50 -6.41 8.50
CA GLY A 23 5.48 -6.46 9.58
C GLY A 23 6.48 -5.29 9.52
N LEU A 24 6.98 -4.96 8.32
CA LEU A 24 7.87 -3.80 8.13
C LEU A 24 7.18 -2.48 8.46
N ILE A 25 5.92 -2.30 8.06
CA ILE A 25 5.12 -1.13 8.43
C ILE A 25 4.95 -1.04 9.95
N GLY A 26 4.67 -2.16 10.62
CA GLY A 26 4.54 -2.19 12.08
C GLY A 26 5.82 -1.77 12.82
N ILE A 27 6.97 -2.18 12.31
CA ILE A 27 8.28 -1.78 12.85
C ILE A 27 8.52 -0.29 12.58
N ASP A 28 8.23 0.18 11.37
CA ASP A 28 8.45 1.58 10.96
C ASP A 28 7.63 2.58 11.81
N VAL A 29 6.43 2.19 12.26
CA VAL A 29 5.59 3.01 13.16
C VAL A 29 6.22 3.21 14.55
N LEU A 30 7.05 2.27 15.01
CA LEU A 30 7.72 2.35 16.31
C LEU A 30 9.00 3.19 16.27
N LEU A 31 9.49 3.53 15.07
CA LEU A 31 10.69 4.33 14.87
C LEU A 31 10.36 5.83 14.83
N PRO A 32 11.29 6.71 15.25
CA PRO A 32 11.13 8.14 15.06
C PRO A 32 11.01 8.46 13.56
N LYS A 33 10.09 9.36 13.23
CA LYS A 33 9.84 9.73 11.84
C LYS A 33 10.99 10.59 11.31
N CYS A 34 11.60 10.11 10.23
CA CYS A 34 12.63 10.79 9.44
C CYS A 34 12.23 10.64 7.97
N ASP A 35 12.79 11.45 7.06
CA ASP A 35 12.43 11.39 5.63
C ASP A 35 12.59 9.97 5.04
N PHE A 36 13.58 9.23 5.53
CA PHE A 36 13.80 7.84 5.15
C PHE A 36 12.69 6.89 5.63
N THR A 37 12.27 6.96 6.89
CA THR A 37 11.21 6.09 7.42
C THR A 37 9.87 6.41 6.77
N VAL A 38 9.60 7.68 6.49
CA VAL A 38 8.42 8.10 5.71
C VAL A 38 8.42 7.51 4.29
N ALA A 39 9.57 7.52 3.60
CA ALA A 39 9.68 6.91 2.28
C ALA A 39 9.50 5.39 2.32
N VAL A 40 10.10 4.72 3.32
CA VAL A 40 9.96 3.27 3.54
C VAL A 40 8.51 2.90 3.82
N PHE A 41 7.81 3.67 4.65
CA PHE A 41 6.40 3.49 4.92
C PHE A 41 5.54 3.58 3.66
N LEU A 42 5.79 4.59 2.82
CA LEU A 42 5.07 4.79 1.55
C LEU A 42 5.27 3.61 0.59
N VAL A 43 6.51 3.17 0.40
CA VAL A 43 6.83 2.05 -0.49
C VAL A 43 6.23 0.74 0.03
N CYS A 44 6.35 0.47 1.34
CA CYS A 44 5.78 -0.73 1.95
C CYS A 44 4.24 -0.71 1.90
N GLY A 45 3.60 0.43 2.14
CA GLY A 45 2.15 0.59 2.07
C GLY A 45 1.60 0.37 0.66
N ILE A 46 2.24 0.92 -0.38
CA ILE A 46 1.86 0.71 -1.78
C ILE A 46 2.06 -0.76 -2.17
N GLY A 47 3.19 -1.35 -1.79
CA GLY A 47 3.46 -2.77 -2.01
C GLY A 47 2.45 -3.69 -1.32
N PHE A 48 2.00 -3.33 -0.12
CA PHE A 48 0.99 -4.06 0.64
C PHE A 48 -0.38 -4.02 -0.04
N LEU A 49 -0.82 -2.83 -0.46
CA LEU A 49 -2.07 -2.66 -1.23
C LEU A 49 -2.06 -3.44 -2.55
N TRP A 50 -0.89 -3.48 -3.22
CA TRP A 50 -0.69 -4.27 -4.42
C TRP A 50 -0.77 -5.78 -4.14
N ALA A 51 -0.09 -6.24 -3.08
CA ALA A 51 -0.05 -7.65 -2.71
C ALA A 51 -1.44 -8.20 -2.36
N ILE A 52 -2.28 -7.42 -1.66
CA ILE A 52 -3.65 -7.83 -1.30
C ILE A 52 -4.62 -7.72 -2.50
N GLY A 53 -4.21 -7.03 -3.57
CA GLY A 53 -5.05 -6.84 -4.77
C GLY A 53 -6.12 -5.76 -4.63
N ILE A 54 -6.07 -4.96 -3.55
CA ILE A 54 -7.01 -3.86 -3.27
C ILE A 54 -6.51 -2.54 -3.90
N LEU A 55 -5.32 -2.53 -4.49
CA LEU A 55 -4.75 -1.32 -5.11
C LEU A 55 -5.68 -0.66 -6.14
N ARG A 56 -6.35 -1.45 -7.00
CA ARG A 56 -7.31 -0.91 -8.00
C ARG A 56 -8.52 -0.21 -7.36
N PRO A 57 -9.31 -0.87 -6.48
CA PRO A 57 -10.44 -0.20 -5.84
C PRO A 57 -10.00 0.99 -4.97
N PHE A 58 -8.83 0.90 -4.34
CA PHE A 58 -8.25 2.01 -3.58
C PHE A 58 -7.96 3.24 -4.46
N LEU A 59 -7.29 3.05 -5.60
CA LEU A 59 -7.00 4.12 -6.57
C LEU A 59 -8.27 4.76 -7.11
N LEU A 60 -9.30 3.98 -7.44
CA LEU A 60 -10.59 4.49 -7.91
C LEU A 60 -11.27 5.36 -6.84
N MET A 61 -11.25 4.92 -5.58
CA MET A 61 -11.80 5.69 -4.46
C MET A 61 -11.04 7.00 -4.25
N MET A 62 -9.69 6.97 -4.32
CA MET A 62 -8.86 8.17 -4.26
C MET A 62 -9.19 9.16 -5.37
N MET A 63 -9.41 8.67 -6.59
CA MET A 63 -9.76 9.50 -7.74
C MET A 63 -11.14 10.16 -7.57
N LEU A 64 -12.11 9.45 -7.01
CA LEU A 64 -13.44 9.98 -6.68
C LEU A 64 -13.35 11.05 -5.59
N LEU A 65 -12.57 10.80 -4.54
CA LEU A 65 -12.31 11.80 -3.48
C LEU A 65 -11.66 13.05 -4.06
N LEU A 66 -10.62 12.91 -4.88
CA LEU A 66 -9.98 14.03 -5.58
C LEU A 66 -10.99 14.81 -6.42
N LYS A 67 -11.84 14.11 -7.20
CA LYS A 67 -12.88 14.75 -8.01
C LYS A 67 -13.87 15.57 -7.16
N ILE A 68 -14.25 15.05 -6.00
CA ILE A 68 -15.14 15.75 -5.05
C ILE A 68 -14.42 16.97 -4.46
N VAL A 69 -13.17 16.81 -4.00
CA VAL A 69 -12.38 17.91 -3.43
C VAL A 69 -12.16 19.02 -4.46
N PHE A 70 -11.80 18.67 -5.69
CA PHE A 70 -11.69 19.62 -6.80
C PHE A 70 -13.02 20.32 -7.01
N ARG A 71 -14.13 19.58 -7.13
CA ARG A 71 -15.45 20.19 -7.26
C ARG A 71 -15.73 21.19 -6.13
N ILE A 72 -15.46 20.85 -4.87
CA ILE A 72 -15.70 21.75 -3.73
C ILE A 72 -14.78 22.99 -3.78
N LYS A 73 -13.50 22.81 -4.10
CA LYS A 73 -12.51 23.90 -4.11
C LYS A 73 -12.59 24.80 -5.33
N THR A 74 -13.01 24.30 -6.48
CA THR A 74 -13.14 25.06 -7.73
C THR A 74 -14.58 25.49 -8.02
N SER A 75 -15.53 25.16 -7.14
CA SER A 75 -16.90 25.65 -7.21
C SER A 75 -16.93 27.12 -6.78
N PRO A 76 -17.25 28.07 -7.68
CA PRO A 76 -17.13 29.51 -7.43
C PRO A 76 -18.36 30.11 -6.71
N TRP A 77 -19.16 29.30 -6.02
CA TRP A 77 -20.25 29.74 -5.14
C TRP A 77 -19.97 29.36 -3.70
#